data_AF-A0A6M4A079-F1
#
_entry.id   AF-A0A6M4A079-F1
#
_cell.length_a   1.000
_cell.length_b   1.000
_cell.length_c   1.000
_cell.angle_alpha   90.00
_cell.angle_beta   90.00
_cell.angle_gamma   90.00
#
_symmetry.space_group_name_H-M   'P 1'
#
loop_
_entity.id
_entity.type
_entity.pdbx_description
1 polymer ?
#
loop_
_entity_poly.entity_id
_entity_poly.type
_entity_poly.pdbx_seq_one_letter_code
_entity_poly.pdbx_strand_id
1 'polypeptide(L)'
;MNVAQRNRLQSSGLAFLAAYVDTLGFIALFGLFTAHVTGNFILIGAALADTSQMSILLKFLAFPAFILGVAVARVFIAAIQRAHGRALAWSLLLQLVLLIGFMLCGIAATPVQSPTAGWVMAAGLLGTASMGVHSAISRLLLAHLAPTSLMTGNVTQVVIDVVDMLRGAADAGTTERCVKFVWPVLSFGVGAIAAAFAYHAIGFAGLIVPVLILVAMIVWEWRQPAPSALAK
;
A
#
# COMPACT_ATOMS: atom_id res chain seq x y z
N MET A 1 21.32 -1.18 -14.26
CA MET A 1 20.24 -0.22 -13.94
C MET A 1 20.80 0.83 -12.99
N ASN A 2 20.67 2.12 -13.30
CA ASN A 2 21.17 3.19 -12.43
C ASN A 2 20.26 3.33 -11.18
N VAL A 3 20.78 3.88 -10.07
CA VAL A 3 20.07 4.09 -8.79
C VAL A 3 18.76 4.86 -9.00
N ALA A 4 18.77 5.91 -9.84
CA ALA A 4 17.57 6.68 -10.15
C ALA A 4 16.48 5.83 -10.83
N GLN A 5 16.84 4.97 -11.78
CA GLN A 5 15.90 4.06 -12.45
C GLN A 5 15.33 3.03 -11.46
N ARG A 6 16.18 2.49 -10.58
CA ARG A 6 15.77 1.56 -9.53
C ARG A 6 14.74 2.18 -8.59
N ASN A 7 15.04 3.38 -8.10
CA ASN A 7 14.17 4.10 -7.17
C ASN A 7 12.81 4.43 -7.81
N ARG A 8 12.80 4.81 -9.09
CA ARG A 8 11.58 5.02 -9.86
C ARG A 8 10.75 3.73 -9.99
N LEU A 9 11.39 2.62 -10.39
CA LEU A 9 10.70 1.33 -10.54
C LEU A 9 10.12 0.85 -9.20
N GLN A 10 10.89 0.97 -8.12
CA GLN A 10 10.47 0.58 -6.78
C GLN A 10 9.28 1.42 -6.28
N SER A 11 9.37 2.74 -6.41
CA SER A 11 8.30 3.65 -5.97
C SER A 11 7.03 3.46 -6.82
N SER A 12 7.17 3.27 -8.13
CA SER A 12 6.07 3.02 -9.06
C SER A 12 5.38 1.69 -8.77
N GLY A 13 6.15 0.60 -8.60
CA GLY A 13 5.60 -0.72 -8.30
C GLY A 13 4.87 -0.77 -6.96
N LEU A 14 5.42 -0.12 -5.93
CA LEU A 14 4.76 0.00 -4.62
C LEU A 14 3.51 0.89 -4.67
N ALA A 15 3.52 1.98 -5.43
CA ALA A 15 2.34 2.84 -5.60
C ALA A 15 1.22 2.13 -6.37
N PHE A 16 1.57 1.41 -7.44
CA PHE A 16 0.64 0.54 -8.17
C PHE A 16 0.04 -0.50 -7.22
N LEU A 17 0.87 -1.22 -6.46
CA LEU A 17 0.43 -2.22 -5.50
C LEU A 17 -0.53 -1.61 -4.47
N ALA A 18 -0.19 -0.45 -3.92
CA ALA A 18 -1.00 0.21 -2.90
C ALA A 18 -2.40 0.54 -3.44
N ALA A 19 -2.48 1.17 -4.61
CA ALA A 19 -3.74 1.48 -5.27
C ALA A 19 -4.57 0.24 -5.60
N TYR A 20 -3.88 -0.80 -6.08
CA TYR A 20 -4.50 -2.02 -6.54
C TYR A 20 -5.15 -2.79 -5.39
N VAL A 21 -4.41 -3.04 -4.31
CA VAL A 21 -4.91 -3.73 -3.12
C VAL A 21 -6.07 -2.95 -2.50
N ASP A 22 -5.97 -1.63 -2.47
CA ASP A 22 -6.98 -0.75 -1.90
C ASP A 22 -8.27 -0.73 -2.72
N THR A 23 -8.17 -0.62 -4.05
CA THR A 23 -9.34 -0.62 -4.93
C THR A 23 -10.03 -1.98 -4.96
N LEU A 24 -9.25 -3.08 -5.02
CA LEU A 24 -9.80 -4.43 -4.95
C LEU A 24 -10.52 -4.66 -3.62
N GLY A 25 -9.89 -4.28 -2.50
CA GLY A 25 -10.51 -4.35 -1.17
C GLY A 25 -11.79 -3.51 -1.09
N PHE A 26 -11.80 -2.30 -1.62
CA PHE A 26 -12.97 -1.42 -1.63
C PHE A 26 -14.17 -2.06 -2.35
N ILE A 27 -13.94 -2.61 -3.55
CA ILE A 27 -15.00 -3.26 -4.33
C ILE A 27 -15.47 -4.53 -3.61
N ALA A 28 -14.54 -5.32 -3.05
CA ALA A 28 -14.83 -6.63 -2.50
C ALA A 28 -15.41 -6.62 -1.08
N LEU A 29 -15.16 -5.57 -0.29
CA LEU A 29 -15.44 -5.51 1.15
C LEU A 29 -16.32 -4.31 1.52
N PHE A 30 -17.41 -4.12 0.77
CA PHE A 30 -18.47 -3.15 1.11
C PHE A 30 -17.96 -1.69 1.26
N GLY A 31 -17.05 -1.30 0.37
CA GLY A 31 -16.46 0.04 0.36
C GLY A 31 -15.42 0.27 1.45
N LEU A 32 -14.74 -0.78 1.94
CA LEU A 32 -13.62 -0.65 2.86
C LEU A 32 -12.33 -0.30 2.09
N PHE A 33 -11.72 0.84 2.39
CA PHE A 33 -10.34 1.08 1.96
C PHE A 33 -9.38 0.33 2.91
N THR A 34 -8.42 -0.41 2.38
CA THR A 34 -7.40 -1.09 3.19
C THR A 34 -6.25 -0.15 3.57
N ALA A 35 -5.98 0.87 2.74
CA ALA A 35 -4.85 1.79 2.89
C ALA A 35 -5.27 3.25 3.17
N HIS A 36 -6.43 3.69 2.67
CA HIS A 36 -6.90 5.08 2.84
C HIS A 36 -7.64 5.29 4.16
N VAL A 37 -6.88 5.32 5.25
CA VAL A 37 -7.40 5.52 6.61
C VAL A 37 -8.22 6.81 6.74
N THR A 38 -7.79 7.90 6.10
CA THR A 38 -8.54 9.18 6.07
C THR A 38 -9.91 9.03 5.40
N GLY A 39 -9.99 8.31 4.28
CA GLY A 39 -11.24 8.01 3.60
C GLY A 39 -12.17 7.14 4.45
N ASN A 40 -11.62 6.15 5.16
CA ASN A 40 -12.42 5.32 6.06
C ASN A 40 -13.06 6.11 7.20
N PHE A 41 -12.39 7.12 7.76
CA PHE A 41 -13.01 7.98 8.77
C PHE A 41 -14.27 8.68 8.25
N ILE A 42 -14.22 9.19 7.02
CA ILE A 42 -15.36 9.83 6.37
C ILE A 42 -16.49 8.83 6.15
N LEU A 43 -16.16 7.62 5.67
CA LEU A 43 -17.15 6.56 5.45
C LEU A 43 -17.81 6.07 6.75
N ILE A 44 -17.06 6.01 7.85
CA ILE A 44 -17.61 5.70 9.18
C ILE A 44 -18.56 6.83 9.62
N GLY A 45 -18.14 8.10 9.48
CA GLY A 45 -19.00 9.24 9.81
C GLY A 45 -20.30 9.24 9.01
N ALA A 46 -20.23 8.98 7.70
CA ALA A 46 -21.39 8.84 6.83
C ALA A 46 -22.31 7.69 7.27
N ALA A 47 -21.75 6.53 7.61
CA ALA A 47 -22.53 5.38 8.08
C ALA A 47 -23.13 5.59 9.49
N LEU A 48 -22.53 6.42 10.34
CA LEU A 48 -23.10 6.80 11.63
C LEU A 48 -24.27 7.79 11.49
N ALA A 49 -24.25 8.63 10.44
CA ALA A 49 -25.31 9.58 10.14
C ALA A 49 -26.55 8.92 9.50
N ASP A 50 -26.39 7.72 8.91
CA ASP A 50 -27.47 6.95 8.28
C ASP A 50 -27.54 5.53 8.86
N THR A 51 -28.51 5.30 9.74
CA THR A 51 -28.74 4.02 10.45
C THR A 51 -29.09 2.85 9.54
N SER A 52 -29.32 3.06 8.24
CA SER A 52 -29.56 1.99 7.27
C SER A 52 -28.28 1.27 6.79
N GLN A 53 -27.09 1.86 7.01
CA GLN A 53 -25.79 1.34 6.53
C GLN A 53 -25.16 0.36 7.54
N MET A 54 -25.64 -0.88 7.59
CA MET A 54 -25.30 -1.90 8.62
C MET A 54 -23.84 -2.46 8.57
N SER A 55 -22.89 -1.85 7.87
CA SER A 55 -21.48 -2.33 7.80
C SER A 55 -20.47 -1.45 8.56
N ILE A 56 -20.90 -0.84 9.67
CA ILE A 56 -20.03 0.02 10.51
C ILE A 56 -18.89 -0.78 11.16
N LEU A 57 -19.16 -2.03 11.59
CA LEU A 57 -18.19 -2.80 12.39
C LEU A 57 -16.90 -3.13 11.63
N LEU A 58 -16.99 -3.58 10.38
CA LEU A 58 -15.80 -3.91 9.58
C LEU A 58 -14.93 -2.66 9.32
N LYS A 59 -15.56 -1.53 8.99
CA LYS A 59 -14.87 -0.25 8.77
C LYS A 59 -14.23 0.26 10.05
N PHE A 60 -14.92 0.11 11.17
CA PHE A 60 -14.40 0.48 12.48
C PHE A 60 -13.19 -0.38 12.88
N LEU A 61 -13.29 -1.70 12.71
CA LEU A 61 -12.23 -2.66 13.11
C LEU A 61 -11.01 -2.64 12.18
N ALA A 62 -11.17 -2.16 10.94
CA ALA A 62 -10.08 -1.93 10.02
C ALA A 62 -9.06 -0.92 10.57
N PHE A 63 -9.51 0.12 11.29
CA PHE A 63 -8.59 1.12 11.84
C PHE A 63 -7.63 0.55 12.91
N PRO A 64 -8.09 -0.18 13.95
CA PRO A 64 -7.22 -0.94 14.84
C PRO A 64 -6.31 -1.91 14.10
N ALA A 65 -6.80 -2.63 13.08
CA ALA A 65 -5.98 -3.55 12.31
C ALA A 65 -4.83 -2.83 11.57
N PHE A 66 -5.10 -1.66 11.00
CA PHE A 66 -4.06 -0.82 10.38
C PHE A 66 -3.02 -0.39 11.40
N ILE A 67 -3.46 0.13 12.55
CA ILE A 67 -2.56 0.57 13.65
C ILE A 67 -1.69 -0.59 14.11
N LEU A 68 -2.28 -1.76 14.34
CA LEU A 68 -1.55 -2.96 14.73
C LEU A 68 -0.54 -3.37 13.66
N GLY A 69 -0.91 -3.32 12.37
CA GLY A 69 0.02 -3.56 11.26
C GLY A 69 1.23 -2.63 11.29
N VAL A 70 1.00 -1.32 11.48
CA VAL A 70 2.08 -0.32 11.62
C VAL A 70 2.95 -0.59 12.85
N ALA A 71 2.34 -0.87 14.01
CA ALA A 71 3.05 -1.11 15.26
C ALA A 71 3.91 -2.37 15.20
N VAL A 72 3.35 -3.47 14.70
CA VAL A 72 4.07 -4.74 14.48
C VAL A 72 5.22 -4.52 13.50
N ALA A 73 4.98 -3.86 12.36
CA ALA A 73 6.05 -3.54 11.41
C ALA A 73 7.16 -2.71 12.06
N ARG A 74 6.82 -1.70 12.86
CA ARG A 74 7.80 -0.84 13.52
C ARG A 74 8.71 -1.62 14.48
N VAL A 75 8.12 -2.49 15.31
CA VAL A 75 8.86 -3.34 16.26
C VAL A 75 9.69 -4.38 15.51
N PHE A 76 9.11 -5.01 14.49
CA PHE A 76 9.78 -6.02 13.66
C PHE A 76 10.99 -5.44 12.93
N ILE A 77 10.83 -4.28 12.29
CA ILE A 77 11.93 -3.54 11.65
C ILE A 77 13.03 -3.22 12.65
N ALA A 78 12.67 -2.73 13.85
CA ALA A 78 13.64 -2.41 14.89
C ALA A 78 14.48 -3.63 15.31
N ALA A 79 13.80 -4.77 15.51
CA ALA A 79 14.44 -6.01 15.93
C ALA A 79 15.43 -6.51 14.86
N ILE A 80 15.05 -6.50 13.59
CA ILE A 80 15.91 -6.93 12.49
C ILE A 80 17.11 -5.99 12.32
N GLN A 81 16.91 -4.68 12.44
CA GLN A 81 18.01 -3.70 12.35
C GLN A 81 19.02 -3.86 13.49
N ARG A 82 18.57 -4.16 14.72
CA ARG A 82 19.45 -4.48 15.85
C ARG A 82 20.27 -5.75 15.61
N ALA A 83 19.70 -6.72 14.91
CA ALA A 83 20.39 -7.94 14.50
C ALA A 83 21.23 -7.78 13.21
N HIS A 84 21.41 -6.55 12.70
CA HIS A 84 22.10 -6.25 11.44
C HIS A 84 21.53 -7.02 10.22
N GLY A 85 20.25 -7.38 10.27
CA GLY A 85 19.56 -8.11 9.21
C GLY A 85 18.98 -7.22 8.12
N ARG A 86 18.45 -7.86 7.07
CA ARG A 86 17.88 -7.20 5.89
C ARG A 86 16.45 -6.71 6.15
N ALA A 87 16.33 -5.62 6.90
CA ALA A 87 15.04 -5.12 7.39
C ALA A 87 13.98 -4.94 6.29
N LEU A 88 14.36 -4.44 5.11
CA LEU A 88 13.43 -4.25 3.99
C LEU A 88 12.87 -5.56 3.47
N ALA A 89 13.72 -6.55 3.20
CA ALA A 89 13.27 -7.81 2.64
C ALA A 89 12.34 -8.59 3.59
N TRP A 90 12.70 -8.64 4.87
CA TRP A 90 11.87 -9.29 5.88
C TRP A 90 10.55 -8.57 6.11
N SER A 91 10.54 -7.23 6.06
CA SER A 91 9.29 -6.48 6.20
C SER A 91 8.38 -6.64 4.98
N LEU A 92 8.94 -6.69 3.77
CA LEU A 92 8.20 -7.02 2.56
C LEU A 92 7.64 -8.46 2.62
N LEU A 93 8.39 -9.41 3.20
CA LEU A 93 7.88 -10.76 3.44
C LEU A 93 6.72 -10.77 4.44
N LEU A 94 6.79 -10.00 5.52
CA LEU A 94 5.67 -9.83 6.45
C LEU A 94 4.43 -9.27 5.73
N GLN A 95 4.61 -8.23 4.90
CA GLN A 95 3.53 -7.69 4.08
C GLN A 95 2.94 -8.74 3.14
N LEU A 96 3.80 -9.52 2.48
CA LEU A 96 3.41 -10.60 1.57
C LEU A 96 2.57 -11.67 2.27
N VAL A 97 2.98 -12.11 3.45
CA VAL A 97 2.22 -13.12 4.24
C VAL A 97 0.83 -12.60 4.59
N LEU A 98 0.73 -11.36 5.06
CA LEU A 98 -0.57 -10.75 5.37
C LEU A 98 -1.44 -10.57 4.11
N LEU A 99 -0.83 -10.21 2.97
CA LEU A 99 -1.52 -10.05 1.71
C LEU A 99 -2.03 -11.38 1.14
N ILE A 100 -1.23 -12.46 1.25
CA ILE A 100 -1.68 -13.81 0.89
C ILE A 100 -2.83 -14.24 1.81
N GLY A 101 -2.74 -13.96 3.11
CA GLY A 101 -3.84 -14.19 4.04
C GLY A 101 -5.11 -13.46 3.63
N PHE A 102 -5.01 -12.18 3.27
CA PHE A 102 -6.14 -11.41 2.71
C PHE A 102 -6.75 -12.11 1.49
N MET A 103 -5.92 -12.51 0.52
CA MET A 103 -6.36 -13.20 -0.68
C MET A 103 -7.08 -14.52 -0.37
N LEU A 104 -6.48 -15.38 0.45
CA LEU A 104 -7.04 -16.70 0.77
C LEU A 104 -8.33 -16.59 1.57
N CYS A 105 -8.40 -15.71 2.57
CA CYS A 105 -9.63 -15.46 3.32
C CYS A 105 -10.72 -14.87 2.42
N GLY A 106 -10.37 -13.98 1.49
CA GLY A 106 -11.32 -13.44 0.52
C GLY A 106 -11.87 -14.50 -0.44
N ILE A 107 -11.02 -15.39 -0.95
CA ILE A 107 -11.45 -16.53 -1.76
C ILE A 107 -12.38 -17.43 -0.95
N ALA A 108 -12.02 -17.77 0.29
CA ALA A 108 -12.86 -18.57 1.19
C ALA A 108 -14.19 -17.90 1.56
N ALA A 109 -14.25 -16.57 1.50
CA ALA A 109 -15.47 -15.79 1.72
C ALA A 109 -16.39 -15.73 0.48
N THR A 110 -15.96 -16.24 -0.68
CA THR A 110 -16.71 -16.14 -1.94
C THR A 110 -17.72 -17.30 -2.09
N PRO A 111 -18.99 -17.04 -2.46
CA PRO A 111 -19.60 -15.73 -2.73
C PRO A 111 -19.84 -14.94 -1.43
N VAL A 112 -19.53 -13.64 -1.47
CA VAL A 112 -19.61 -12.76 -0.30
C VAL A 112 -21.08 -12.49 0.03
N GLN A 113 -21.60 -13.20 1.03
CA GLN A 113 -23.01 -13.14 1.42
C GLN A 113 -23.30 -12.13 2.53
N SER A 114 -22.36 -11.94 3.46
CA SER A 114 -22.54 -11.05 4.62
C SER A 114 -21.24 -10.34 5.01
N PRO A 115 -21.28 -9.03 5.35
CA PRO A 115 -20.14 -8.30 5.90
C PRO A 115 -19.59 -8.86 7.22
N THR A 116 -20.42 -9.59 7.97
CA THR A 116 -20.07 -10.15 9.29
C THR A 116 -19.61 -11.59 9.24
N ALA A 117 -19.54 -12.20 8.05
CA ALA A 117 -18.97 -13.53 7.90
C ALA A 117 -17.50 -13.52 8.34
N GLY A 118 -17.08 -14.50 9.14
CA GLY A 118 -15.74 -14.55 9.74
C GLY A 118 -14.61 -14.43 8.71
N TRP A 119 -14.77 -15.04 7.54
CA TRP A 119 -13.79 -14.94 6.44
C TRP A 119 -13.71 -13.55 5.81
N VAL A 120 -14.84 -12.83 5.68
CA VAL A 120 -14.88 -11.45 5.18
C VAL A 120 -14.18 -10.51 6.17
N MET A 121 -14.46 -10.67 7.46
CA MET A 121 -13.78 -9.93 8.50
C MET A 121 -12.27 -10.22 8.51
N ALA A 122 -11.88 -11.50 8.47
CA ALA A 122 -10.47 -11.89 8.41
C ALA A 122 -9.78 -11.29 7.18
N ALA A 123 -10.42 -11.33 6.01
CA ALA A 123 -9.91 -10.73 4.79
C ALA A 123 -9.67 -9.22 4.96
N GLY A 124 -10.67 -8.47 5.45
CA GLY A 124 -10.56 -7.02 5.67
C GLY A 124 -9.49 -6.64 6.69
N LEU A 125 -9.41 -7.38 7.82
CA LEU A 125 -8.42 -7.13 8.85
C LEU A 125 -7.00 -7.44 8.36
N LEU A 126 -6.79 -8.56 7.67
CA LEU A 126 -5.48 -8.92 7.10
C LEU A 126 -5.04 -7.97 5.99
N GLY A 127 -5.97 -7.58 5.09
CA GLY A 127 -5.70 -6.61 4.03
C GLY A 127 -5.32 -5.25 4.60
N THR A 128 -6.05 -4.78 5.61
CA THR A 128 -5.78 -3.50 6.27
C THR A 128 -4.49 -3.53 7.09
N ALA A 129 -4.21 -4.63 7.81
CA ALA A 129 -2.95 -4.82 8.51
C ALA A 129 -1.76 -4.86 7.53
N SER A 130 -1.91 -5.54 6.38
CA SER A 130 -0.90 -5.57 5.32
C SER A 130 -0.57 -4.16 4.81
N MET A 131 -1.58 -3.31 4.60
CA MET A 131 -1.37 -1.93 4.17
C MET A 131 -0.84 -1.02 5.29
N GLY A 132 -1.10 -1.35 6.56
CA GLY A 132 -0.40 -0.77 7.71
C GLY A 132 1.09 -1.05 7.67
N VAL A 133 1.48 -2.31 7.43
CA VAL A 133 2.89 -2.71 7.22
C VAL A 133 3.49 -1.98 6.02
N HIS A 134 2.77 -1.90 4.90
CA HIS A 134 3.21 -1.17 3.70
C HIS A 134 3.54 0.30 3.99
N SER A 135 2.65 0.97 4.73
CA SER A 135 2.82 2.37 5.10
C SER A 135 4.01 2.57 6.05
N ALA A 136 4.24 1.63 6.96
CA ALA A 136 5.42 1.62 7.82
C ALA A 136 6.72 1.42 7.02
N ILE A 137 6.75 0.47 6.06
CA ILE A 137 7.90 0.25 5.16
C ILE A 137 8.22 1.52 4.38
N SER A 138 7.20 2.12 3.75
CA SER A 138 7.33 3.36 2.96
C SER A 138 7.97 4.48 3.80
N ARG A 139 7.52 4.64 5.06
CA ARG A 139 7.99 5.70 5.95
C ARG A 139 9.35 5.42 6.63
N LEU A 140 9.64 4.18 6.99
CA LEU A 140 10.80 3.83 7.83
C LEU A 140 12.00 3.35 7.03
N LEU A 141 11.78 2.67 5.89
CA LEU A 141 12.84 2.03 5.11
C LEU A 141 13.03 2.66 3.74
N LEU A 142 11.99 3.32 3.21
CA LEU A 142 11.98 3.89 1.87
C LEU A 142 11.70 5.40 1.86
N ALA A 143 12.03 6.11 2.95
CA ALA A 143 11.78 7.54 3.10
C ALA A 143 12.44 8.43 2.02
N HIS A 144 13.47 7.90 1.33
CA HIS A 144 14.11 8.59 0.21
C HIS A 144 13.24 8.56 -1.07
N LEU A 145 12.27 7.65 -1.18
CA LEU A 145 11.29 7.57 -2.26
C LEU A 145 10.09 8.48 -1.97
N ALA A 146 9.24 8.70 -2.98
CA ALA A 146 7.94 9.32 -2.74
C ALA A 146 7.06 8.37 -1.91
N PRO A 147 6.27 8.87 -0.94
CA PRO A 147 5.30 8.08 -0.21
C PRO A 147 4.33 7.36 -1.16
N THR A 148 4.09 6.07 -0.94
CA THR A 148 3.30 5.23 -1.88
C THR A 148 1.85 5.02 -1.44
N SER A 149 1.55 5.23 -0.16
CA SER A 149 0.17 5.15 0.39
C SER A 149 -0.54 6.50 0.49
N LEU A 150 0.19 7.62 0.48
CA LEU A 150 -0.34 8.97 0.73
C LEU A 150 -0.17 9.82 -0.53
N MET A 151 -1.13 9.71 -1.46
CA MET A 151 -0.98 10.27 -2.81
C MET A 151 -1.41 11.72 -2.95
N THR A 152 -2.30 12.25 -2.11
CA THR A 152 -2.78 13.64 -2.22
C THR A 152 -1.62 14.63 -2.20
N GLY A 153 -0.66 14.45 -1.29
CA GLY A 153 0.53 15.30 -1.24
C GLY A 153 1.39 15.19 -2.50
N ASN A 154 1.55 13.99 -3.06
CA ASN A 154 2.31 13.78 -4.30
C ASN A 154 1.63 14.47 -5.48
N VAL A 155 0.30 14.34 -5.63
CA VAL A 155 -0.47 14.99 -6.70
C VAL A 155 -0.35 16.51 -6.58
N THR A 156 -0.56 17.07 -5.39
CA THR A 156 -0.42 18.51 -5.15
C THR A 156 0.98 18.99 -5.52
N GLN A 157 2.02 18.26 -5.12
CA GLN A 157 3.39 18.64 -5.45
C GLN A 157 3.67 18.60 -6.95
N VAL A 158 3.18 17.58 -7.66
CA VAL A 158 3.30 17.50 -9.13
C VAL A 158 2.63 18.70 -9.77
N VAL A 159 1.43 19.07 -9.33
CA VAL A 159 0.71 20.24 -9.88
C VAL A 159 1.50 21.53 -9.64
N ILE A 160 2.01 21.75 -8.43
CA ILE A 160 2.84 22.93 -8.10
C ILE A 160 4.08 22.97 -9.00
N ASP A 161 4.82 21.85 -9.09
CA ASP A 161 6.05 21.79 -9.87
C ASP A 161 5.78 22.04 -11.36
N VAL A 162 4.71 21.48 -11.91
CA VAL A 162 4.30 21.72 -13.31
C VAL A 162 3.94 23.20 -13.52
N VAL A 163 3.21 23.82 -12.59
CA VAL A 163 2.89 25.25 -12.68
C VAL A 163 4.14 26.12 -12.64
N ASP A 164 5.10 25.82 -11.75
CA ASP A 164 6.36 26.56 -11.67
C ASP A 164 7.21 26.39 -12.94
N MET A 165 7.19 25.20 -13.57
CA MET A 165 7.82 24.96 -14.88
C MET A 165 7.16 25.81 -15.98
N LEU A 166 5.83 25.84 -16.03
CA LEU A 166 5.09 26.62 -17.04
C LEU A 166 5.27 28.13 -16.86
N ARG A 167 5.49 28.60 -15.63
CA ARG A 167 5.74 30.01 -15.32
C ARG A 167 7.20 30.44 -15.51
N GLY A 168 8.09 29.52 -15.88
CA GLY A 168 9.53 29.79 -16.00
C GLY A 168 10.23 29.99 -14.65
N ALA A 169 9.61 29.58 -13.54
CA ALA A 169 10.15 29.67 -12.18
C ALA A 169 10.84 28.37 -11.71
N ALA A 170 10.87 27.33 -12.54
CA ALA A 170 11.47 26.06 -12.20
C ALA A 170 13.00 26.07 -12.25
N ASP A 171 13.60 25.48 -11.22
CA ASP A 171 15.00 25.11 -11.16
C ASP A 171 15.19 23.60 -11.43
N ALA A 172 16.46 23.15 -11.42
CA ALA A 172 16.79 21.73 -11.59
C ALA A 172 16.14 20.85 -10.49
N GLY A 173 16.04 21.36 -9.26
CA GLY A 173 15.40 20.65 -8.14
C GLY A 173 13.90 20.45 -8.33
N THR A 174 13.20 21.42 -8.91
CA THR A 174 11.78 21.34 -9.26
C THR A 174 11.52 20.26 -10.29
N THR A 175 12.36 20.19 -11.33
CA THR A 175 12.22 19.16 -12.37
C THR A 175 12.48 17.75 -11.81
N GLU A 176 13.52 17.57 -11.00
CA GLU A 176 13.83 16.27 -10.39
C GLU A 176 12.70 15.82 -9.44
N ARG A 177 12.18 16.75 -8.63
CA ARG A 177 11.06 16.51 -7.72
C ARG A 177 9.78 16.14 -8.47
N CYS A 178 9.45 16.87 -9.53
CA CYS A 178 8.30 16.57 -10.39
C CYS A 178 8.37 15.14 -10.94
N VAL A 179 9.53 14.78 -11.51
CA VAL A 179 9.77 13.42 -12.04
C VAL A 179 9.68 12.37 -10.93
N LYS A 180 10.17 12.67 -9.72
CA LYS A 180 10.09 11.75 -8.58
C LYS A 180 8.64 11.43 -8.19
N PHE A 181 7.72 12.41 -8.26
CA PHE A 181 6.33 12.23 -7.83
C PHE A 181 5.38 11.81 -8.95
N VAL A 182 5.61 12.21 -10.20
CA VAL A 182 4.71 11.90 -11.32
C VAL A 182 4.60 10.40 -11.61
N TRP A 183 5.72 9.66 -11.57
CA TRP A 183 5.72 8.23 -11.87
C TRP A 183 4.90 7.39 -10.88
N PRO A 184 5.07 7.56 -9.55
CA PRO A 184 4.21 6.93 -8.56
C PRO A 184 2.73 7.31 -8.71
N VAL A 185 2.42 8.58 -9.00
CA VAL A 185 1.03 9.04 -9.18
C VAL A 185 0.37 8.35 -10.37
N LEU A 186 1.06 8.30 -11.52
CA LEU A 186 0.55 7.60 -12.70
C LEU A 186 0.40 6.10 -12.45
N SER A 187 1.40 5.45 -11.85
CA SER A 187 1.32 4.03 -11.48
C SER A 187 0.19 3.73 -10.50
N PHE A 188 -0.05 4.62 -9.54
CA PHE A 188 -1.17 4.51 -8.61
C PHE A 188 -2.50 4.52 -9.37
N GLY A 189 -2.71 5.47 -10.28
CA GLY A 189 -3.91 5.54 -11.11
C GLY A 189 -4.13 4.28 -11.95
N VAL A 190 -3.08 3.78 -12.60
CA VAL A 190 -3.13 2.52 -13.38
C VAL A 190 -3.45 1.32 -12.47
N GLY A 191 -2.87 1.27 -11.27
CA GLY A 191 -3.13 0.21 -10.29
C GLY A 191 -4.57 0.16 -9.82
N ALA A 192 -5.18 1.32 -9.55
CA ALA A 192 -6.59 1.42 -9.18
C ALA A 192 -7.50 0.90 -10.29
N ILE A 193 -7.29 1.36 -11.52
CA ILE A 193 -8.09 0.93 -12.69
C ILE A 193 -7.92 -0.57 -12.93
N ALA A 194 -6.68 -1.07 -12.93
CA ALA A 194 -6.38 -2.48 -13.16
C ALA A 194 -7.04 -3.40 -12.11
N ALA A 195 -7.06 -2.99 -10.84
CA ALA A 195 -7.71 -3.75 -9.77
C ALA A 195 -9.21 -3.89 -9.98
N ALA A 196 -9.88 -2.84 -10.47
CA ALA A 196 -11.32 -2.90 -10.71
C ALA A 196 -11.68 -3.97 -11.75
N PHE A 197 -10.95 -4.01 -12.87
CA PHE A 197 -11.14 -5.04 -13.90
C PHE A 197 -10.73 -6.43 -13.42
N ALA A 198 -9.60 -6.55 -12.70
CA ALA A 198 -9.15 -7.83 -12.19
C ALA A 198 -10.12 -8.45 -11.18
N TYR A 199 -10.72 -7.65 -10.30
CA TYR A 199 -11.74 -8.13 -9.38
C TYR A 199 -12.99 -8.63 -10.11
N HIS A 200 -13.45 -7.93 -11.15
CA HIS A 200 -14.60 -8.37 -11.94
C HIS A 200 -14.32 -9.67 -12.72
N ALA A 201 -13.07 -9.90 -13.14
CA ALA A 201 -12.69 -11.08 -13.88
C ALA A 201 -12.48 -12.32 -12.99
N ILE A 202 -11.78 -12.17 -11.86
CA ILE A 202 -11.29 -13.30 -11.05
C ILE A 202 -11.46 -13.10 -9.53
N GLY A 203 -12.20 -12.08 -9.11
CA GLY A 203 -12.48 -11.80 -7.70
C GLY A 203 -11.22 -11.58 -6.86
N PHE A 204 -11.19 -12.18 -5.67
CA PHE A 204 -10.05 -12.07 -4.76
C PHE A 204 -8.74 -12.67 -5.32
N ALA A 205 -8.81 -13.61 -6.27
CA ALA A 205 -7.61 -14.12 -6.94
C ALA A 205 -6.87 -13.03 -7.73
N GLY A 206 -7.52 -11.90 -8.03
CA GLY A 206 -6.87 -10.71 -8.58
C GLY A 206 -5.71 -10.17 -7.74
N LEU A 207 -5.67 -10.47 -6.44
CA LEU A 207 -4.55 -10.14 -5.55
C LEU A 207 -3.25 -10.88 -5.89
N ILE A 208 -3.26 -11.84 -6.82
CA ILE A 208 -2.04 -12.47 -7.32
C ILE A 208 -1.07 -11.45 -7.93
N VAL A 209 -1.59 -10.37 -8.55
CA VAL A 209 -0.76 -9.31 -9.15
C VAL A 209 0.11 -8.60 -8.10
N PRO A 210 -0.44 -8.00 -7.02
CA PRO A 210 0.38 -7.40 -5.97
C PRO A 210 1.25 -8.42 -5.20
N VAL A 211 0.81 -9.68 -5.08
CA VAL A 211 1.64 -10.78 -4.54
C VAL A 211 2.90 -10.97 -5.38
N LEU A 212 2.78 -11.06 -6.71
CA LEU A 212 3.92 -11.20 -7.61
C LEU A 212 4.86 -10.00 -7.57
N ILE A 213 4.33 -8.78 -7.45
CA ILE A 213 5.13 -7.57 -7.27
C ILE A 213 5.99 -7.66 -6.00
N LEU A 214 5.39 -8.04 -4.85
CA LEU A 214 6.15 -8.20 -3.60
C LEU A 214 7.20 -9.30 -3.70
N VAL A 215 6.87 -10.45 -4.30
CA VAL A 215 7.85 -11.54 -4.51
C VAL A 215 9.03 -11.05 -5.34
N ALA A 216 8.78 -10.36 -6.45
CA ALA A 216 9.84 -9.81 -7.29
C ALA A 216 10.72 -8.82 -6.51
N MET A 217 10.13 -7.97 -5.68
CA MET A 217 10.86 -7.01 -4.85
C MET A 217 11.69 -7.68 -3.74
N ILE A 218 11.16 -8.73 -3.11
CA ILE A 218 11.88 -9.52 -2.09
C ILE A 218 13.09 -10.21 -2.72
N VAL A 219 12.90 -10.89 -3.84
CA VAL A 219 13.97 -11.56 -4.59
C VAL A 219 15.03 -10.55 -5.00
N TRP A 220 14.62 -9.39 -5.50
CA TRP A 220 15.52 -8.31 -5.85
C TRP A 220 16.35 -7.84 -4.65
N GLU A 221 15.72 -7.61 -3.50
CA GLU A 221 16.38 -7.14 -2.28
C GLU A 221 17.38 -8.17 -1.71
N TRP A 222 17.07 -9.46 -1.82
CA TRP A 222 17.98 -10.53 -1.38
C TRP A 222 19.21 -10.65 -2.27
N ARG A 223 19.10 -10.33 -3.56
CA ARG A 223 20.23 -10.33 -4.49
C ARG A 223 21.21 -9.17 -4.28
N GLN A 224 20.84 -8.13 -3.53
CA GLN A 224 21.77 -7.03 -3.24
C GLN A 224 22.88 -7.51 -2.28
N PRO A 225 24.02 -6.82 -2.19
CA PRO A 225 24.98 -7.05 -1.11
C PRO A 225 24.31 -6.77 0.24
N ALA A 226 24.59 -7.58 1.26
CA ALA A 226 24.11 -7.28 2.60
C ALA A 226 24.67 -5.91 3.05
N PRO A 227 23.92 -5.12 3.84
CA PRO A 227 24.44 -3.88 4.40
C PRO A 227 25.74 -4.17 5.17
N SER A 228 26.85 -3.54 4.79
CA SER A 228 28.13 -3.73 5.45
C SER A 228 28.04 -3.28 6.91
N ALA A 229 28.40 -4.16 7.85
CA ALA A 229 28.36 -3.90 9.29
C ALA A 229 29.30 -2.78 9.78
N LEU A 230 30.10 -2.18 8.88
CA LEU A 230 31.23 -1.29 9.18
C LEU A 230 30.97 0.20 8.90
N ALA A 231 29.74 0.63 8.65
CA ALA A 231 29.40 2.05 8.51
C ALA A 231 28.54 2.52 9.69
N LYS A 232 29.18 2.73 10.84
CA LYS A 232 28.69 3.61 11.91
C LYS A 232 29.85 4.50 12.35
#